data_AF-A0A534Z8W0-F1
#
_entry.id   AF-A0A534Z8W0-F1
#
_cell.length_a   1.000
_cell.length_b   1.000
_cell.length_c   1.000
_cell.angle_alpha   90.00
_cell.angle_beta   90.00
_cell.angle_gamma   90.00
#
_symmetry.space_group_name_H-M   'P 1'
#
loop_
_entity.id
_entity.type
_entity.pdbx_description
1 polymer ?
#
loop_
_entity_poly.entity_id
_entity_poly.type
_entity_poly.pdbx_seq_one_letter_code
_entity_poly.pdbx_strand_id
1 'polypeptide(L)'
;SLVAKLIVHGSDRAEAIARAGRALGEFVVVGPATTIPYHRAILDNPDFRAGKLSTRFIEEHAELVEQAKKLASDASPFDYGPDPRHVAAAAAAVASMVRR
;
A
#
# COMPACT_ATOMS: atom_id res chain seq x y z
N SER A 1 1.33 12.94 8.50
CA SER A 1 0.10 12.64 9.27
C SER A 1 -0.08 11.15 9.42
N LEU A 2 -0.78 10.68 10.47
CA LEU A 2 -1.07 9.26 10.70
C LEU A 2 -2.58 9.01 10.53
N VAL A 3 -2.96 8.15 9.57
CA VAL A 3 -4.35 7.77 9.30
C VAL A 3 -4.69 6.44 9.99
N ALA A 4 -3.83 5.43 9.82
CA ALA A 4 -3.99 4.10 10.39
C ALA A 4 -2.63 3.40 10.53
N LYS A 5 -2.59 2.31 11.30
CA LYS A 5 -1.43 1.41 11.39
C LYS A 5 -1.80 0.02 10.89
N LEU A 6 -1.21 -0.40 9.77
CA LEU A 6 -1.34 -1.75 9.25
C LEU A 6 -0.26 -2.64 9.87
N ILE A 7 -0.66 -3.65 10.63
CA ILE A 7 0.25 -4.64 11.23
C ILE A 7 -0.10 -6.01 10.65
N VAL A 8 0.90 -6.74 10.18
CA VAL A 8 0.75 -8.10 9.70
C VAL A 8 1.68 -9.05 10.46
N HIS A 9 1.29 -10.31 10.50
CA HIS A 9 2.07 -11.39 11.11
C HIS A 9 2.08 -12.59 10.16
N GLY A 10 3.20 -13.29 10.10
CA GLY A 10 3.41 -14.55 9.39
C GLY A 10 4.41 -15.43 10.14
N SER A 11 4.50 -16.71 9.80
CA SER A 11 5.43 -17.67 10.38
C SER A 11 6.89 -17.32 10.10
N ASP A 12 7.13 -16.61 9.00
CA ASP A 12 8.43 -16.08 8.64
C ASP A 12 8.30 -14.70 7.96
N ARG A 13 9.46 -14.11 7.66
CA ARG A 13 9.56 -12.78 7.06
C ARG A 13 9.00 -12.73 5.64
N ALA A 14 9.18 -13.79 4.84
CA ALA A 14 8.69 -13.83 3.47
C ALA A 14 7.16 -13.88 3.46
N GLU A 15 6.55 -14.67 4.35
CA GLU A 15 5.11 -14.73 4.52
C GLU A 15 4.54 -13.40 5.02
N ALA A 16 5.18 -12.77 6.03
CA ALA A 16 4.76 -11.47 6.53
C ALA A 16 4.79 -10.39 5.43
N ILE A 17 5.84 -10.37 4.60
CA ILE A 17 5.94 -9.44 3.46
C ILE A 17 4.85 -9.73 2.43
N ALA A 18 4.58 -11.00 2.10
CA ALA A 18 3.53 -11.36 1.16
C ALA A 18 2.14 -10.95 1.69
N ARG A 19 1.87 -11.13 2.98
CA ARG A 19 0.64 -10.67 3.64
C ARG A 19 0.53 -9.14 3.64
N ALA A 20 1.62 -8.42 3.93
CA ALA A 20 1.65 -6.96 3.85
C ALA A 20 1.35 -6.45 2.43
N GLY A 21 1.95 -7.09 1.41
CA GLY A 21 1.72 -6.73 0.01
C GLY A 21 0.24 -6.86 -0.40
N ARG A 22 -0.40 -7.99 -0.03
CA ARG A 22 -1.85 -8.16 -0.25
C ARG A 22 -2.68 -7.13 0.51
N ALA A 23 -2.42 -6.97 1.80
CA ALA A 23 -3.17 -6.05 2.65
C ALA A 23 -3.08 -4.60 2.16
N LEU A 24 -1.90 -4.15 1.70
CA LEU A 24 -1.72 -2.82 1.09
C LEU A 24 -2.38 -2.71 -0.28
N GLY A 25 -2.47 -3.80 -1.04
CA GLY A 25 -3.18 -3.83 -2.33
C GLY A 25 -4.70 -3.70 -2.18
N GLU A 26 -5.25 -4.16 -1.05
CA GLU A 26 -6.68 -4.06 -0.71
C GLU A 26 -7.01 -2.82 0.14
N PHE A 27 -6.00 -2.09 0.61
CA PHE A 27 -6.17 -0.94 1.50
C PHE A 27 -6.67 0.28 0.72
N VAL A 28 -7.95 0.60 0.86
CA VAL A 28 -8.57 1.76 0.19
C VAL A 28 -8.72 2.91 1.18
N VAL A 29 -8.13 4.06 0.85
CA VAL A 29 -8.36 5.35 1.52
C VAL A 29 -8.82 6.33 0.47
N VAL A 30 -9.99 6.94 0.69
CA VAL A 30 -10.55 7.92 -0.24
C VAL A 30 -10.36 9.33 0.31
N GLY A 31 -9.99 10.27 -0.57
CA GLY A 31 -9.76 11.67 -0.25
C GLY A 31 -8.28 12.03 -0.31
N PRO A 32 -7.52 11.96 0.80
CA PRO A 32 -6.12 12.37 0.79
C PRO A 32 -5.23 11.38 0.04
N ALA A 33 -4.19 11.89 -0.61
CA ALA A 33 -3.08 11.07 -1.09
C ALA A 33 -2.44 10.31 0.10
N THR A 34 -2.01 9.07 -0.15
CA THR A 34 -1.47 8.19 0.89
C THR A 34 -0.04 7.75 0.62
N THR A 35 0.62 7.23 1.65
CA THR A 35 1.94 6.60 1.54
C THR A 35 1.89 5.14 1.09
N ILE A 36 0.72 4.61 0.72
CA ILE A 36 0.53 3.21 0.32
C ILE A 36 1.44 2.81 -0.86
N PRO A 37 1.54 3.58 -1.96
CA PRO A 37 2.42 3.24 -3.08
C PRO A 37 3.89 3.16 -2.66
N TYR A 38 4.32 4.00 -1.72
CA TYR A 38 5.69 4.02 -1.21
C TYR A 38 5.99 2.80 -0.34
N HIS A 39 5.07 2.40 0.54
CA HIS A 39 5.21 1.16 1.30
C HIS A 39 5.25 -0.07 0.39
N ARG A 40 4.46 -0.10 -0.70
CA ARG A 40 4.51 -1.18 -1.69
C ARG A 40 5.87 -1.25 -2.39
N ALA A 41 6.42 -0.11 -2.83
CA ALA A 41 7.77 -0.05 -3.42
C ALA A 41 8.84 -0.63 -2.47
N ILE A 42 8.76 -0.30 -1.17
CA ILE A 42 9.68 -0.85 -0.15
C ILE A 42 9.53 -2.38 -0.04
N LEU A 43 8.31 -2.93 -0.01
CA LEU A 43 8.10 -4.38 0.13
C LEU A 43 8.58 -5.19 -1.09
N ASP A 44 8.61 -4.55 -2.27
CA ASP A 44 9.09 -5.14 -3.52
C ASP A 44 10.62 -5.00 -3.69
N ASN A 45 11.27 -4.12 -2.92
CA ASN A 45 12.72 -3.92 -2.99
C ASN A 45 13.50 -5.19 -2.53
N PRO A 46 14.45 -5.70 -3.34
CA PRO A 46 15.20 -6.92 -3.01
C PRO A 46 16.01 -6.84 -1.71
N ASP A 47 16.62 -5.70 -1.40
CA ASP A 47 17.41 -5.53 -0.18
C ASP A 47 16.51 -5.46 1.05
N PHE A 48 15.34 -4.81 0.94
CA PHE A 48 14.30 -4.91 1.95
C PHE A 48 13.90 -6.36 2.16
N ARG A 49 13.61 -7.13 1.10
CA ARG A 49 13.22 -8.56 1.20
C ARG A 49 14.32 -9.46 1.78
N ALA A 50 15.58 -9.15 1.49
CA ALA A 50 16.75 -9.83 2.05
C ALA A 50 17.06 -9.42 3.50
N GLY A 51 16.41 -8.39 4.03
CA GLY A 51 16.67 -7.87 5.39
C GLY A 51 17.98 -7.07 5.50
N LYS A 52 18.52 -6.60 4.37
CA LYS A 52 19.71 -5.73 4.33
C LYS A 52 19.27 -4.29 4.61
N LEU A 53 19.05 -3.98 5.88
CA LEU A 53 18.50 -2.71 6.31
C LEU A 53 19.53 -1.93 7.14
N SER A 54 19.55 -0.62 6.93
CA SER A 54 20.29 0.36 7.73
C SER A 54 19.33 1.48 8.17
N THR A 55 19.74 2.33 9.10
CA THR A 55 18.98 3.56 9.41
C THR A 55 18.96 4.55 8.24
N ARG A 56 19.82 4.35 7.24
CA ARG A 56 19.92 5.13 6.00
C ARG A 56 19.27 4.47 4.79
N PHE A 57 18.63 3.31 4.96
CA PHE A 57 18.05 2.54 3.86
C PHE A 57 17.22 3.41 2.90
N ILE A 58 16.41 4.31 3.43
CA ILE A 58 15.57 5.21 2.63
C ILE A 58 16.39 6.22 1.80
N GLU A 59 17.48 6.74 2.37
CA GLU A 59 18.41 7.66 1.71
C GLU A 59 19.24 6.94 0.64
N GLU A 60 19.61 5.68 0.92
CA GLU A 60 20.38 4.80 0.04
C GLU A 60 19.55 4.30 -1.16
N HIS A 61 18.21 4.32 -1.05
CA HIS A 61 17.27 3.85 -2.07
C HIS A 61 16.36 4.97 -2.60
N ALA A 62 16.97 6.04 -3.12
CA ALA A 62 16.24 7.18 -3.68
C ALA A 62 15.30 6.79 -4.85
N GLU A 63 15.57 5.70 -5.56
CA GLU A 63 14.74 5.15 -6.63
C GLU A 63 13.33 4.74 -6.17
N LEU A 64 13.14 4.46 -4.88
CA LEU A 64 11.84 4.08 -4.31
C LEU A 64 10.78 5.16 -4.50
N VAL A 65 11.18 6.43 -4.53
CA VAL A 65 10.27 7.55 -4.77
C VAL A 65 9.70 7.49 -6.18
N GLU A 66 10.54 7.21 -7.18
CA GLU A 66 10.10 7.09 -8.56
C GLU A 66 9.26 5.83 -8.78
N GLN A 67 9.59 4.72 -8.11
CA GLN A 67 8.77 3.51 -8.13
C GLN A 67 7.39 3.75 -7.50
N ALA A 68 7.33 4.48 -6.39
CA ALA A 68 6.07 4.84 -5.75
C ALA A 68 5.18 5.73 -6.62
N LYS A 69 5.78 6.68 -7.37
CA LYS A 69 5.05 7.51 -8.34
C LYS A 69 4.44 6.66 -9.45
N LYS A 70 5.18 5.68 -9.98
CA LYS A 70 4.67 4.74 -10.98
C LYS A 70 3.50 3.90 -10.44
N LEU A 71 3.67 3.37 -9.23
CA LEU A 71 2.62 2.60 -8.55
C LEU A 71 1.37 3.44 -8.24
N ALA A 72 1.53 4.75 -8.01
CA ALA A 72 0.42 5.68 -7.82
C ALA A 72 -0.28 6.03 -9.13
N SER A 73 0.46 6.14 -10.25
CA SER A 73 -0.13 6.39 -11.57
C SER A 73 -0.85 5.17 -12.15
N ASP A 74 -0.48 3.97 -11.73
CA ASP A 74 -1.17 2.71 -12.05
C ASP A 74 -2.46 2.57 -11.21
N ALA A 75 -3.22 3.66 -11.12
CA ALA A 75 -4.33 3.89 -10.21
C ALA A 75 -5.10 2.62 -9.89
N SER A 76 -5.25 2.35 -8.60
CA SER A 76 -6.17 1.32 -8.13
C SER A 76 -7.52 1.53 -8.82
N PRO A 77 -8.24 0.47 -9.25
CA PRO A 77 -9.62 0.60 -9.73
C PRO A 77 -10.55 1.30 -8.72
N PHE A 78 -10.07 1.45 -7.48
CA PHE A 78 -10.71 2.08 -6.34
C PHE A 78 -10.12 3.45 -5.97
N ASP A 79 -9.21 4.00 -6.77
CA ASP A 79 -8.75 5.38 -6.60
C ASP A 79 -9.79 6.33 -7.20
N TYR A 80 -10.69 6.74 -6.33
CA TYR A 80 -11.98 7.30 -6.70
C TYR A 80 -11.99 8.83 -6.76
N GLY A 81 -10.86 9.50 -6.51
CA GLY A 81 -10.79 10.97 -6.50
C GLY A 81 -11.82 11.63 -5.56
N PRO A 82 -11.99 12.96 -5.60
CA PRO A 82 -12.88 13.68 -4.68
C PRO A 82 -14.37 13.65 -5.07
N ASP A 83 -14.78 12.90 -6.10
CA ASP A 83 -16.18 12.86 -6.56
C ASP A 83 -17.05 12.04 -5.58
N PRO A 84 -18.13 12.62 -5.00
CA PRO A 84 -19.02 11.94 -4.06
C PRO A 84 -19.66 10.66 -4.60
N ARG A 85 -19.85 10.54 -5.92
CA ARG A 85 -20.41 9.33 -6.57
C ARG A 85 -19.48 8.15 -6.44
N HIS A 86 -18.18 8.39 -6.43
CA HIS A 86 -17.18 7.35 -6.33
C HIS A 86 -16.99 6.86 -4.88
N VAL A 87 -17.19 7.72 -3.88
CA VAL A 87 -17.26 7.33 -2.46
C VAL A 87 -18.42 6.35 -2.23
N ALA A 88 -19.58 6.62 -2.81
CA ALA A 88 -20.75 5.74 -2.73
C ALA A 88 -20.49 4.37 -3.40
N ALA A 89 -19.78 4.36 -4.54
CA ALA A 89 -19.39 3.13 -5.23
C ALA A 89 -18.39 2.29 -4.40
N ALA A 90 -17.39 2.92 -3.78
CA ALA A 90 -16.45 2.26 -2.88
C ALA A 90 -17.17 1.61 -1.68
N ALA A 91 -18.07 2.37 -1.04
CA ALA A 91 -18.86 1.87 0.08
C ALA A 91 -19.76 0.70 -0.33
N ALA A 92 -20.38 0.74 -1.52
CA ALA A 92 -21.18 -0.35 -2.04
C ALA A 92 -20.36 -1.60 -2.38
N ALA A 93 -19.18 -1.45 -3.00
CA ALA A 93 -18.27 -2.56 -3.29
C ALA A 93 -17.82 -3.25 -2.00
N VAL A 94 -17.35 -2.48 -1.01
CA VAL A 94 -16.99 -3.00 0.33
C VAL A 94 -18.18 -3.66 1.00
N ALA A 95 -19.37 -3.02 0.98
CA ALA A 95 -20.58 -3.58 1.57
C ALA A 95 -21.06 -4.87 0.88
N SER A 96 -20.69 -5.09 -0.39
CA SER A 96 -20.98 -6.35 -1.10
C SER A 96 -19.96 -7.45 -0.81
N MET A 97 -18.70 -7.09 -0.52
CA MET A 97 -17.63 -8.03 -0.16
C MET A 97 -17.79 -8.58 1.27
N VAL A 98 -18.31 -7.77 2.20
CA VAL A 98 -18.50 -8.14 3.61
C VAL A 98 -19.77 -8.99 3.86
N ARG A 99 -20.66 -9.13 2.86
CA ARG A 99 -21.89 -9.97 2.95
C ARG A 99 -21.71 -11.42 2.47
N ARG A 100 -20.48 -11.93 2.40
CA ARG A 100 -20.19 -13.34 2.09
C ARG A 100 -19.57 -14.07 3.26
#